data_AF-A0A7G5BU68-F1
#
_entry.id   AF-A0A7G5BU68-F1
#
_cell.length_a   1.000
_cell.length_b   1.000
_cell.length_c   1.000
_cell.angle_alpha   90.00
_cell.angle_beta   90.00
_cell.angle_gamma   90.00
#
_symmetry.space_group_name_H-M   'P 1'
#
loop_
_entity.id
_entity.type
_entity.pdbx_description
1 polymer ?
#
loop_
_entity_poly.entity_id
_entity_poly.type
_entity_poly.pdbx_seq_one_letter_code
_entity_poly.pdbx_strand_id
1 'polypeptide(L)'
;MEQADDAFDFVTLIAALIIFTPILVFIMVPFLKGDVGGFDVQIEKTARVTEAEIIPENRQLTTNDVLLMLAVADKYTPSPNNIRLSVNGSFEIPLDDNFFIDRAATVRAAKAAMPDNVPVKLELFSGAAGLRFWDVQRQ
;
A
#
# COMPACT_ATOMS: atom_id res chain seq x y z
N MET A 1 5.45 -76.22 -10.12
CA MET A 1 4.76 -75.55 -11.24
C MET A 1 4.05 -74.32 -10.72
N GLU A 2 3.20 -74.46 -9.69
CA GLU A 2 2.47 -73.36 -9.04
C GLU A 2 3.35 -72.17 -8.58
N GLN A 3 4.47 -72.41 -7.89
CA GLN A 3 5.36 -71.31 -7.44
C GLN A 3 6.04 -70.51 -8.57
N ALA A 4 6.22 -71.13 -9.75
CA ALA A 4 6.83 -70.44 -10.89
C ALA A 4 5.79 -69.56 -11.62
N ASP A 5 4.54 -70.01 -11.69
CA ASP A 5 3.42 -69.22 -12.20
C ASP A 5 3.10 -68.04 -11.27
N ASP A 6 3.08 -68.24 -9.95
CA ASP A 6 2.89 -67.16 -8.97
C ASP A 6 3.99 -66.08 -9.08
N ALA A 7 5.24 -66.50 -9.28
CA ALA A 7 6.35 -65.57 -9.47
C ALA A 7 6.21 -64.79 -10.79
N PHE A 8 5.72 -65.43 -11.85
CA PHE A 8 5.50 -64.79 -13.14
C PHE A 8 4.33 -63.79 -13.10
N ASP A 9 3.24 -64.13 -12.41
CA ASP A 9 2.11 -63.23 -12.19
C ASP A 9 2.54 -62.01 -11.37
N PHE A 10 3.39 -62.20 -10.35
CA PHE A 10 3.91 -61.10 -9.55
C PHE A 10 4.80 -60.14 -10.37
N VAL A 11 5.65 -60.68 -11.24
CA VAL A 11 6.48 -59.89 -12.16
C VAL A 11 5.61 -59.13 -13.17
N THR A 12 4.56 -59.77 -13.68
CA THR A 12 3.63 -59.16 -14.63
C THR A 12 2.81 -58.03 -13.98
N LEU A 13 2.39 -58.23 -12.73
CA LEU A 13 1.72 -57.20 -11.92
C LEU A 13 2.63 -55.99 -11.68
N ILE A 14 3.90 -56.21 -11.34
CA ILE A 14 4.88 -55.13 -11.15
C ILE A 14 5.09 -54.37 -12.47
N ALA A 15 5.24 -55.08 -13.59
CA ALA A 15 5.42 -54.47 -14.90
C ALA A 15 4.21 -53.60 -15.30
N ALA A 16 2.99 -54.09 -15.05
CA ALA A 16 1.77 -53.33 -15.28
C ALA A 16 1.72 -52.08 -14.39
N LEU A 17 2.02 -52.21 -13.09
CA LEU A 17 2.03 -51.09 -12.15
C LEU A 17 3.04 -50.01 -12.57
N ILE A 18 4.24 -50.38 -13.01
CA ILE A 18 5.26 -49.43 -13.47
C ILE A 18 4.79 -48.62 -14.68
N ILE A 19 4.01 -49.22 -15.58
CA ILE A 19 3.47 -48.52 -16.77
C ILE A 19 2.26 -47.66 -16.41
N PHE A 20 1.32 -48.19 -15.62
CA PHE A 20 0.06 -47.50 -15.35
C PHE A 20 0.18 -46.41 -14.26
N THR A 21 1.08 -46.56 -13.29
CA THR A 21 1.28 -45.56 -12.23
C THR A 21 1.62 -44.17 -12.75
N PRO A 22 2.62 -43.96 -13.65
CA PRO A 22 2.94 -42.62 -14.15
C PRO A 22 1.80 -42.01 -14.98
N ILE A 23 1.07 -42.83 -15.74
CA ILE A 23 -0.10 -42.40 -16.51
C ILE A 23 -1.21 -41.93 -15.55
N LEU A 24 -1.49 -42.72 -14.52
CA LEU A 24 -2.51 -42.41 -13.52
C LEU A 24 -2.14 -41.16 -12.71
N VAL A 25 -0.87 -41.01 -12.31
CA VAL A 25 -0.37 -39.79 -11.64
C VAL A 25 -0.54 -38.58 -12.55
N PHE A 26 -0.12 -38.66 -13.82
CA PHE A 26 -0.25 -37.54 -14.76
C PHE A 26 -1.71 -37.11 -14.96
N ILE A 27 -2.64 -38.08 -15.08
CA ILE A 27 -4.07 -37.80 -15.23
C ILE A 27 -4.69 -37.27 -13.92
N MET A 28 -4.23 -37.73 -12.74
CA MET A 28 -4.75 -37.26 -11.46
C MET A 28 -4.21 -35.90 -11.01
N VAL A 29 -3.02 -35.48 -11.46
CA VAL A 29 -2.44 -34.17 -11.14
C VAL A 29 -3.42 -32.99 -11.33
N PRO A 30 -4.16 -32.83 -12.44
CA PRO A 30 -5.14 -31.75 -12.58
C PRO A 30 -6.33 -31.85 -11.60
N PHE A 31 -6.77 -33.06 -11.24
CA PHE A 31 -7.86 -33.25 -10.28
C PHE A 31 -7.41 -32.96 -8.84
N LEU A 32 -6.17 -33.28 -8.49
CA LEU A 32 -5.60 -33.01 -7.17
C LEU A 32 -5.14 -31.55 -7.00
N LYS A 33 -4.83 -30.84 -8.09
CA LYS A 33 -4.51 -29.40 -8.08
C LYS A 33 -5.73 -28.49 -7.84
N GLY A 34 -6.96 -29.02 -7.94
CA GLY A 34 -8.18 -28.23 -7.78
C GLY A 34 -8.47 -27.75 -6.35
N ASP A 35 -8.08 -28.53 -5.33
CA ASP A 35 -8.42 -28.25 -3.92
C ASP A 35 -7.26 -27.70 -3.08
N VAL A 36 -6.02 -27.87 -3.53
CA VAL A 36 -4.82 -27.29 -2.88
C VAL A 36 -4.12 -26.41 -3.90
N GLY A 37 -4.36 -25.11 -3.82
CA GLY A 37 -3.78 -24.09 -4.68
C GLY A 37 -2.27 -24.31 -4.90
N GLY A 38 -1.92 -24.85 -6.06
CA GLY A 38 -0.54 -25.01 -6.50
C GLY A 38 0.00 -23.66 -6.97
N PHE A 39 1.28 -23.42 -6.71
CA PHE A 39 2.05 -22.21 -7.05
C PHE A 39 2.05 -21.78 -8.54
N ASP A 40 1.36 -22.50 -9.42
CA ASP A 40 1.24 -22.22 -10.86
C ASP A 40 -0.18 -21.83 -11.28
N VAL A 41 -1.14 -21.82 -10.35
CA VAL A 41 -2.45 -21.23 -10.60
C VAL A 41 -2.30 -19.74 -10.30
N GLN A 42 -2.31 -18.91 -11.35
CA GLN A 42 -2.54 -17.47 -11.18
C GLN A 42 -3.77 -17.30 -10.27
N ILE A 43 -3.55 -16.87 -9.04
CA ILE A 43 -4.58 -16.51 -8.06
C ILE A 43 -5.23 -15.19 -8.49
N GLU A 44 -5.58 -15.06 -9.77
CA GLU A 44 -6.12 -13.81 -10.31
C GLU A 44 -7.65 -13.83 -10.46
N LYS A 45 -8.34 -14.97 -10.37
CA LYS A 45 -9.77 -14.99 -10.79
C LYS A 45 -10.76 -15.92 -10.06
N THR A 46 -10.44 -16.48 -8.90
CA THR A 46 -11.42 -17.28 -8.13
C THR A 46 -11.53 -16.91 -6.66
N ALA A 47 -10.95 -15.79 -6.24
CA ALA A 47 -11.48 -15.11 -5.07
C ALA A 47 -12.95 -14.76 -5.40
N ARG A 48 -13.89 -15.28 -4.61
CA ARG A 48 -15.24 -14.69 -4.57
C ARG A 48 -15.03 -13.19 -4.52
N VAL A 49 -15.77 -12.43 -5.33
CA VAL A 49 -15.82 -10.97 -5.25
C VAL A 49 -16.33 -10.63 -3.85
N THR A 50 -15.45 -10.68 -2.86
CA THR A 50 -15.65 -10.11 -1.55
C THR A 50 -15.77 -8.63 -1.85
N GLU A 51 -17.01 -8.18 -1.69
CA GLU A 51 -17.47 -6.80 -1.61
C GLU A 51 -16.32 -5.79 -1.60
N ALA A 52 -16.27 -5.05 -2.70
CA ALA A 52 -15.45 -3.87 -2.92
C ALA A 52 -13.93 -4.10 -2.82
N GLU A 53 -13.26 -4.02 -3.98
CA GLU A 53 -11.98 -3.29 -4.01
C GLU A 53 -12.20 -2.01 -3.20
N ILE A 54 -11.48 -1.86 -2.08
CA ILE A 54 -11.55 -0.64 -1.27
C ILE A 54 -11.04 0.45 -2.21
N ILE A 55 -11.96 1.13 -2.91
CA ILE A 55 -11.65 2.34 -3.65
C ILE A 55 -11.28 3.33 -2.55
N PRO A 56 -10.01 3.70 -2.40
CA PRO A 56 -9.64 4.64 -1.35
C PRO A 56 -10.35 5.95 -1.68
N GLU A 57 -11.37 6.29 -0.89
CA GLU A 57 -11.98 7.60 -0.98
C GLU A 57 -10.90 8.63 -0.73
N ASN A 58 -10.77 9.58 -1.65
CA ASN A 58 -9.76 10.62 -1.52
C ASN A 58 -10.10 11.45 -0.27
N ARG A 59 -9.31 11.29 0.79
CA ARG A 59 -9.52 11.99 2.05
C ARG A 59 -9.41 13.50 1.80
N GLN A 60 -10.46 14.24 2.13
CA GLN A 60 -10.40 15.70 2.13
C GLN A 60 -9.51 16.16 3.28
N LEU A 61 -8.42 16.84 2.95
CA LEU A 61 -7.54 17.44 3.94
C LEU A 61 -8.24 18.64 4.59
N THR A 62 -8.04 18.81 5.90
CA THR A 62 -8.61 19.91 6.67
C THR A 62 -7.53 20.78 7.29
N THR A 63 -7.88 21.98 7.76
CA THR A 63 -6.94 22.84 8.50
C THR A 63 -6.37 22.16 9.75
N ASN A 64 -7.10 21.23 10.36
CA ASN A 64 -6.61 20.43 11.49
C ASN A 64 -5.49 19.47 11.08
N ASP A 65 -5.56 18.90 9.88
CA ASP A 65 -4.50 18.03 9.35
C ASP A 65 -3.20 18.81 9.11
N VAL A 66 -3.31 20.07 8.67
CA VAL A 66 -2.17 20.97 8.50
C VAL A 66 -1.52 21.32 9.85
N LEU A 67 -2.34 21.58 10.88
CA LEU A 67 -1.82 21.80 12.24
C LEU A 67 -1.13 20.55 12.79
N LEU A 68 -1.68 19.36 12.53
CA LEU A 68 -1.05 18.11 12.90
C LEU A 68 0.28 17.91 12.15
N MET A 69 0.34 18.25 10.87
CA MET A 69 1.57 18.19 10.07
C MET A 69 2.66 19.09 10.68
N LEU A 70 2.33 20.33 11.07
CA LEU A 70 3.26 21.23 11.77
C LEU A 70 3.68 20.69 13.14
N ALA A 71 2.76 20.05 13.87
CA ALA A 71 3.06 19.47 15.17
C ALA A 71 4.02 18.27 15.06
N VAL A 72 3.90 17.45 14.01
CA VAL A 72 4.71 16.24 13.78
C VAL A 72 6.01 16.53 13.03
N ALA A 73 6.11 17.64 12.30
CA ALA A 73 7.29 18.02 11.54
C ALA A 73 8.58 17.94 12.37
N ASP A 74 9.63 17.39 11.78
CA ASP A 74 10.94 17.23 12.38
C ASP A 74 12.07 17.66 11.44
N LYS A 75 13.31 17.52 11.89
CA LYS A 75 14.51 17.86 11.10
C LYS A 75 14.69 17.04 9.82
N TYR A 76 13.93 15.94 9.66
CA TYR A 76 13.95 15.07 8.50
C TYR A 76 12.74 15.30 7.58
N THR A 77 11.93 16.31 7.85
CA THR A 77 10.80 16.69 6.98
C THR A 77 11.30 16.89 5.54
N PRO A 78 10.64 16.27 4.54
CA PRO A 78 11.06 16.38 3.17
C PRO A 78 10.94 17.83 2.67
N SER A 79 11.90 18.24 1.84
CA SER A 79 11.88 19.55 1.21
C SER A 79 10.65 19.73 0.30
N PRO A 80 10.08 20.94 0.20
CA PRO A 80 10.59 22.20 0.76
C PRO A 80 10.33 22.42 2.25
N ASN A 81 11.34 22.97 2.94
CA ASN A 81 11.28 23.31 4.37
C ASN A 81 10.58 24.66 4.60
N ASN A 82 9.56 24.99 3.81
CA ASN A 82 8.77 26.20 3.96
C ASN A 82 7.31 25.89 3.64
N ILE A 83 6.41 26.25 4.56
CA ILE A 83 4.97 26.09 4.43
C ILE A 83 4.34 27.47 4.37
N ARG A 84 3.58 27.74 3.32
CA ARG A 84 2.76 28.93 3.19
C ARG A 84 1.30 28.57 3.47
N LEU A 85 0.71 29.25 4.43
CA LEU A 85 -0.73 29.21 4.68
C LEU A 85 -1.34 30.34 3.88
N SER A 86 -2.20 30.02 2.90
CA SER A 86 -2.89 30.98 2.01
C SER A 86 -4.41 31.00 2.24
N VAL A 87 -4.88 30.50 3.41
CA VAL A 87 -6.31 30.27 3.69
C VAL A 87 -7.07 31.56 4.04
N ASN A 88 -6.46 32.45 4.84
CA ASN A 88 -7.04 33.74 5.29
C ASN A 88 -6.07 34.93 5.11
N GLY A 89 -5.04 34.74 4.27
CA GLY A 89 -3.88 35.62 4.11
C GLY A 89 -2.65 34.76 3.83
N SER A 90 -1.52 35.38 3.42
CA SER A 90 -0.27 34.66 3.18
C SER A 90 0.61 34.70 4.42
N PHE A 91 0.68 33.59 5.15
CA PHE A 91 1.56 33.41 6.31
C PHE A 91 2.58 32.31 6.01
N GLU A 92 3.87 32.64 6.06
CA GLU A 92 4.95 31.70 5.77
C GLU A 92 5.59 31.18 7.05
N ILE A 93 5.84 29.88 7.07
CA ILE A 93 6.45 29.14 8.17
C ILE A 93 7.68 28.42 7.64
N PRO A 94 8.88 28.99 7.81
CA PRO A 94 10.11 28.27 7.56
C PRO A 94 10.26 27.15 8.61
N LEU A 95 10.56 25.93 8.16
CA LEU A 95 10.90 24.79 9.00
C LEU A 95 12.41 24.79 9.28
N ASP A 96 12.87 25.82 9.99
CA ASP A 96 14.26 26.03 10.39
C ASP A 96 14.51 25.63 11.86
N ASP A 97 15.74 25.79 12.34
CA ASP A 97 16.07 25.47 13.73
C ASP A 97 15.23 26.28 14.74
N ASN A 98 14.84 27.51 14.38
CA ASN A 98 14.00 28.35 15.23
C ASN A 98 12.58 27.78 15.38
N PHE A 99 12.01 27.27 14.29
CA PHE A 99 10.74 26.55 14.32
C PHE A 99 10.80 25.34 15.26
N PHE A 100 11.90 24.59 15.26
CA PHE A 100 12.02 23.43 16.13
C PHE A 100 12.24 23.79 17.61
N ILE A 101 12.85 24.94 17.89
CA ILE A 101 13.02 25.46 19.25
C ILE A 101 11.69 25.96 19.83
N ASP A 102 10.89 26.70 19.06
CA ASP A 102 9.64 27.32 19.52
C ASP A 102 8.39 26.86 18.75
N ARG A 103 8.31 25.55 18.51
CA ARG A 103 7.22 24.92 17.76
C ARG A 103 5.84 25.28 18.32
N ALA A 104 5.73 25.34 19.64
CA ALA A 104 4.46 25.61 20.32
C ALA A 104 3.93 27.01 19.99
N ALA A 105 4.80 28.02 19.93
CA ALA A 105 4.40 29.37 19.54
C ALA A 105 4.02 29.41 18.05
N THR A 106 4.81 28.77 17.17
CA THR A 106 4.52 28.78 15.74
C THR A 106 3.21 28.07 15.40
N VAL A 107 2.93 26.92 16.01
CA VAL A 107 1.66 26.20 15.82
C VAL A 107 0.48 27.03 16.33
N ARG A 108 0.63 27.76 17.44
CA ARG A 108 -0.40 28.67 17.94
C ARG A 108 -0.65 29.83 16.98
N ALA A 109 0.41 30.41 16.41
CA ALA A 109 0.31 31.45 15.39
C ALA A 109 -0.36 30.93 14.11
N ALA A 110 0.02 29.74 13.65
CA ALA A 110 -0.60 29.06 12.51
C ALA A 110 -2.09 28.80 12.74
N LYS A 111 -2.48 28.36 13.94
CA LYS A 111 -3.89 28.18 14.31
C LYS A 111 -4.65 29.50 14.26
N ALA A 112 -4.07 30.59 14.76
CA ALA A 112 -4.70 31.91 14.70
C ALA A 112 -4.87 32.45 13.26
N ALA A 113 -3.99 32.03 12.35
CA ALA A 113 -4.01 32.42 10.94
C ALA A 113 -4.96 31.56 10.06
N MET A 114 -5.53 30.46 10.58
CA MET A 114 -6.39 29.55 9.83
C MET A 114 -7.79 29.44 10.42
N PRO A 115 -8.83 29.23 9.61
CA PRO A 115 -10.16 28.93 10.10
C PRO A 115 -10.24 27.49 10.65
N ASP A 116 -11.10 27.27 11.64
CA ASP A 116 -11.25 25.96 12.29
C ASP A 116 -11.94 24.94 11.36
N ASN A 117 -11.30 23.79 11.17
CA ASN A 117 -11.82 22.60 10.48
C ASN A 117 -12.42 22.84 9.07
N VAL A 118 -11.75 23.64 8.23
CA VAL A 118 -12.18 23.91 6.85
C VAL A 118 -11.44 23.00 5.87
N PRO A 119 -12.08 22.53 4.78
CA PRO A 119 -11.39 21.81 3.71
C PRO A 119 -10.29 22.67 3.07
N VAL A 120 -9.11 22.08 2.91
CA VAL A 120 -7.93 22.71 2.32
C VAL A 120 -7.27 21.81 1.32
N LYS A 121 -6.55 22.42 0.38
CA LYS A 121 -5.70 21.75 -0.58
C LYS A 121 -4.24 22.08 -0.28
N LEU A 122 -3.42 21.05 -0.22
CA LEU A 122 -1.96 21.18 -0.11
C LEU A 122 -1.36 21.03 -1.51
N GLU A 123 -0.67 22.05 -1.99
CA GLU A 123 0.00 22.03 -3.29
C GLU A 123 1.47 22.41 -3.16
N LEU A 124 2.32 21.80 -3.98
CA LEU A 124 3.71 22.23 -4.09
C LEU A 124 3.79 23.40 -5.07
N PHE A 125 4.11 24.59 -4.57
CA PHE A 125 4.34 25.74 -5.42
C PHE A 125 5.83 25.88 -5.75
N SER A 126 6.12 26.17 -7.02
CA SER A 126 7.47 26.50 -7.50
C SER A 126 7.46 27.94 -8.03
N GLY A 127 8.04 28.86 -7.27
CA GLY A 127 8.10 30.28 -7.63
C GLY A 127 9.17 30.62 -8.66
N ALA A 128 9.09 31.84 -9.20
CA ALA A 128 9.92 32.36 -10.29
C ALA A 128 11.44 32.40 -10.01
N ALA A 129 11.85 32.32 -8.74
CA ALA A 129 13.26 32.31 -8.31
C ALA A 129 13.76 30.92 -7.85
N GLY A 130 13.04 29.84 -8.17
CA GLY A 130 13.38 28.48 -7.70
C GLY A 130 12.99 28.21 -6.24
N LEU A 131 12.32 29.17 -5.58
CA LEU A 131 11.71 28.98 -4.26
C LEU A 131 10.61 27.93 -4.35
N ARG A 132 10.71 26.89 -3.52
CA ARG A 132 9.69 25.86 -3.38
C ARG A 132 9.09 25.99 -2.00
N PHE A 133 7.77 25.95 -1.91
CA PHE A 133 7.06 25.89 -0.64
C PHE A 133 5.79 25.06 -0.78
N TRP A 134 5.37 24.47 0.33
CA TRP A 134 4.08 23.81 0.45
C TRP A 134 3.02 24.88 0.68
N ASP A 135 2.10 25.07 -0.27
CA ASP A 135 1.04 26.05 -0.18
C ASP A 135 -0.27 25.38 0.28
N VAL A 136 -0.87 25.92 1.34
CA VAL A 136 -2.15 25.48 1.90
C VAL A 136 -3.20 26.48 1.48
N GLN A 137 -4.02 26.08 0.52
CA GLN A 137 -5.10 26.92 -0.02
C GLN A 137 -6.46 26.40 0.41
N ARG A 138 -7.45 27.28 0.45
CA ARG A 138 -8.84 26.86 0.64
C ARG A 138 -9.32 26.12 -0.60
N GLN A 139 -9.97 24.98 -0.40
CA GLN A 139 -10.61 24.24 -1.49
C GLN A 139 -11.89 24.92 -1.97
#